data_AF-A0A539DN46-F1
#
_entry.id   AF-A0A539DN46-F1
#
_cell.length_a   1.000
_cell.length_b   1.000
_cell.length_c   1.000
_cell.angle_alpha   90.00
_cell.angle_beta   90.00
_cell.angle_gamma   90.00
#
_symmetry.space_group_name_H-M   'P 1'
#
loop_
_entity.id
_entity.type
_entity.pdbx_description
1 polymer ?
#
loop_
_entity_poly.entity_id
_entity_poly.type
_entity_poly.pdbx_seq_one_letter_code
_entity_poly.pdbx_strand_id
1 'polypeptide(L)'
;DVAVRPAPFDRAFVADFVHSDTADYGVDHYYREVSEGRTRVTGDVDDVHGWYTLAGATADYCSRVMDNGHGEILGYACDLASMHADAIAAWGRDPRTAGTDVFVMVYDGYGTVGVESGLSGTDLAAVTVPATNDVVNARNTRVVVHEIGHFLGLRHAAGWRCDASTVVHDGYVVSEHDVSPSPEELTGALDPYGCSLLTYGDEYDPMGGGGTFHHGMFHKWRLGWASADHVVTAGRSGEYVLDAMETASTGITLLHVPIDHGYTRGQYYVVEYRTRTGLDGDDTDPTHPAIDGVLVRRVRVNVSGPGTAIPDRDVSGASNHVYVPGVDFVDPYRGIRLTVLSTDGAQARVRLDYETRFPREDP
;
A
#
# COMPACT_ATOMS: atom_id res chain seq x y z
N ASP A 1 30.09 23.37 18.71
CA ASP A 1 29.24 22.59 19.62
C ASP A 1 27.82 22.53 19.10
N VAL A 2 27.55 21.54 18.24
CA VAL A 2 26.18 21.16 17.93
C VAL A 2 25.73 20.32 19.11
N ALA A 3 24.79 20.83 19.90
CA ALA A 3 24.24 20.08 21.03
C ALA A 3 23.70 18.74 20.52
N VAL A 4 24.21 17.64 21.07
CA VAL A 4 23.68 16.30 20.80
C VAL A 4 22.22 16.33 21.23
N ARG A 5 21.29 16.22 20.27
CA ARG A 5 19.87 16.05 20.58
C ARG A 5 19.74 14.77 21.41
N PRO A 6 18.99 14.78 22.52
CA PRO A 6 18.73 13.55 23.25
C PRO A 6 18.12 12.52 22.29
N ALA A 7 18.54 11.26 22.46
CA ALA A 7 17.94 10.13 21.77
C ALA A 7 16.40 10.25 21.85
N PRO A 8 15.68 10.32 20.72
CA PRO A 8 14.25 10.61 20.77
C PRO A 8 13.44 9.47 21.41
N PHE A 9 13.98 8.25 21.45
CA PHE A 9 13.37 7.08 22.07
C PHE A 9 14.43 6.11 22.64
N ASP A 10 14.07 5.35 23.67
CA ASP A 10 14.93 4.33 24.28
C ASP A 10 14.78 2.95 23.62
N ARG A 11 15.68 2.02 23.97
CA ARG A 11 15.69 0.67 23.38
C ARG A 11 14.43 -0.13 23.70
N ALA A 12 13.85 0.05 24.89
CA ALA A 12 12.67 -0.69 25.31
C ALA A 12 11.45 -0.24 24.50
N PHE A 13 11.31 1.06 24.26
CA PHE A 13 10.28 1.60 23.40
C PHE A 13 10.37 1.03 21.97
N VAL A 14 11.57 1.03 21.36
CA VAL A 14 11.74 0.50 19.99
C VAL A 14 11.43 -0.99 19.94
N ALA A 15 11.87 -1.75 20.94
CA ALA A 15 11.58 -3.18 21.02
C ALA A 15 10.06 -3.44 21.13
N ASP A 16 9.35 -2.67 21.95
CA ASP A 16 7.88 -2.74 22.04
C ASP A 16 7.21 -2.34 20.71
N PHE A 17 7.65 -1.25 20.09
CA PHE A 17 7.11 -0.79 18.80
C PHE A 17 7.29 -1.79 17.65
N VAL A 18 8.45 -2.46 17.56
CA VAL A 18 8.74 -3.39 16.46
C VAL A 18 8.24 -4.81 16.75
N HIS A 19 8.45 -5.31 17.97
CA HIS A 19 8.30 -6.74 18.28
C HIS A 19 7.06 -7.07 19.12
N SER A 20 6.29 -6.08 19.59
CA SER A 20 5.07 -6.38 20.35
C SER A 20 3.98 -6.95 19.44
N ASP A 21 3.42 -8.08 19.87
CA ASP A 21 2.26 -8.73 19.25
C ASP A 21 0.93 -8.35 19.90
N THR A 22 0.97 -7.54 20.97
CA THR A 22 -0.21 -7.13 21.76
C THR A 22 -0.43 -5.63 21.76
N ALA A 23 0.56 -4.84 21.37
CA ALA A 23 0.37 -3.42 21.17
C ALA A 23 -0.35 -3.19 19.83
N ASP A 24 -1.45 -2.46 19.84
CA ASP A 24 -2.19 -2.07 18.62
C ASP A 24 -1.31 -1.26 17.64
N TYR A 25 -0.20 -0.72 18.14
CA TYR A 25 0.86 -0.01 17.39
C TYR A 25 2.13 -0.86 17.19
N GLY A 26 2.06 -2.17 17.37
CA GLY A 26 3.18 -3.09 17.17
C GLY A 26 3.32 -3.49 15.70
N VAL A 27 4.55 -3.48 15.16
CA VAL A 27 4.79 -3.96 13.79
C VAL A 27 4.52 -5.48 13.69
N ASP A 28 4.94 -6.27 14.69
CA ASP A 28 4.59 -7.71 14.73
C ASP A 28 3.09 -7.93 14.87
N HIS A 29 2.41 -7.16 15.72
CA HIS A 29 0.94 -7.19 15.85
C HIS A 29 0.26 -6.98 14.49
N TYR A 30 0.66 -5.92 13.77
CA TYR A 30 0.16 -5.63 12.42
C TYR A 30 0.31 -6.83 11.48
N TYR A 31 1.53 -7.35 11.31
CA TYR A 31 1.76 -8.43 10.35
C TYR A 31 1.06 -9.72 10.73
N ARG A 32 0.93 -10.03 12.03
CA ARG A 32 0.17 -11.21 12.48
C ARG A 32 -1.30 -11.09 12.17
N GLU A 33 -1.90 -9.93 12.37
CA GLU A 33 -3.31 -9.74 12.05
C GLU A 33 -3.57 -9.80 10.55
N VAL A 34 -2.87 -8.97 9.77
CA VAL A 34 -3.13 -8.81 8.33
C VAL A 34 -2.86 -10.10 7.54
N SER A 35 -1.90 -10.92 8.01
CA SER A 35 -1.54 -12.21 7.38
C SER A 35 -2.24 -13.44 7.97
N GLU A 36 -3.11 -13.25 8.97
CA GLU A 36 -3.71 -14.32 9.80
C GLU A 36 -2.63 -15.25 10.42
N GLY A 37 -1.53 -14.66 10.88
CA GLY A 37 -0.43 -15.33 11.57
C GLY A 37 0.59 -16.03 10.67
N ARG A 38 0.51 -15.86 9.34
CA ARG A 38 1.48 -16.44 8.38
C ARG A 38 2.83 -15.72 8.38
N THR A 39 2.82 -14.42 8.68
CA THR A 39 4.00 -13.57 8.79
C THR A 39 4.07 -12.98 10.19
N ARG A 40 5.30 -12.90 10.72
CA ARG A 40 5.61 -12.33 12.03
C ARG A 40 6.94 -11.60 11.97
N VAL A 41 7.10 -10.61 12.83
CA VAL A 41 8.36 -9.91 13.07
C VAL A 41 8.88 -10.36 14.43
N THR A 42 10.05 -11.02 14.45
CA THR A 42 10.65 -11.55 15.68
C THR A 42 11.90 -10.79 16.06
N GLY A 43 12.14 -10.68 17.35
CA GLY A 43 13.31 -10.07 17.96
C GLY A 43 13.00 -9.66 19.40
N ASP A 44 13.98 -9.10 20.09
CA ASP A 44 13.80 -8.54 21.42
C ASP A 44 14.64 -7.27 21.64
N VAL A 45 14.70 -6.79 22.89
CA VAL A 45 15.45 -5.57 23.23
C VAL A 45 16.94 -5.66 22.91
N ASP A 46 17.52 -6.85 22.89
CA ASP A 46 18.92 -7.09 22.54
C ASP A 46 19.20 -6.91 21.04
N ASP A 47 18.16 -7.03 20.20
CA ASP A 47 18.20 -6.71 18.77
C ASP A 47 18.10 -5.21 18.47
N VAL A 48 17.75 -4.39 19.48
CA VAL A 48 17.78 -2.93 19.35
C VAL A 48 19.15 -2.41 19.75
N HIS A 49 19.92 -1.83 18.83
CA HIS A 49 21.31 -1.46 19.09
C HIS A 49 21.53 -0.04 19.65
N GLY A 50 20.50 0.82 19.62
CA GLY A 50 20.55 2.17 20.17
C GLY A 50 20.97 3.24 19.14
N TRP A 51 21.36 4.43 19.63
CA TRP A 51 21.64 5.60 18.80
C TRP A 51 23.12 5.81 18.57
N TYR A 52 23.46 6.12 17.32
CA TYR A 52 24.81 6.43 16.90
C TYR A 52 24.82 7.79 16.19
N THR A 53 25.81 8.62 16.51
CA THR A 53 26.04 9.88 15.80
C THR A 53 26.92 9.60 14.59
N LEU A 54 26.41 9.89 13.40
CA LEU A 54 27.20 9.82 12.17
C LEU A 54 28.19 10.99 12.11
N ALA A 55 29.32 10.78 11.44
CA ALA A 55 30.37 11.81 11.35
C ALA A 55 29.97 12.99 10.45
N GLY A 56 29.25 12.71 9.35
CA GLY A 56 28.70 13.74 8.46
C GLY A 56 27.46 14.43 9.02
N ALA A 57 27.26 15.69 8.63
CA ALA A 57 26.00 16.41 8.79
C ALA A 57 24.99 15.92 7.74
N THR A 58 23.69 16.23 7.95
CA THR A 58 22.62 15.91 6.97
C THR A 58 22.95 16.37 5.55
N ALA A 59 23.57 17.54 5.40
CA ALA A 59 23.96 18.09 4.10
C ALA A 59 25.11 17.32 3.40
N ASP A 60 25.87 16.51 4.14
CA ASP A 60 26.92 15.66 3.57
C ASP A 60 26.34 14.42 2.87
N TYR A 61 25.16 13.96 3.32
CA TYR A 61 24.47 12.80 2.74
C TYR A 61 23.34 13.18 1.81
N CYS A 62 22.69 14.33 2.02
CA CYS A 62 21.45 14.70 1.36
C CYS A 62 21.65 15.90 0.43
N SER A 63 21.27 15.73 -0.84
CA SER A 63 21.39 16.79 -1.86
C SER A 63 20.41 17.94 -1.66
N ARG A 64 19.37 17.73 -0.84
CA ARG A 64 18.40 18.75 -0.45
C ARG A 64 18.22 18.74 1.06
N VAL A 65 18.16 19.93 1.63
CA VAL A 65 17.95 20.13 3.06
C VAL A 65 16.91 21.23 3.23
N MET A 66 15.83 20.96 3.97
CA MET A 66 14.70 21.87 4.11
C MET A 66 14.23 21.91 5.56
N ASP A 67 13.75 23.08 5.99
CA ASP A 67 13.00 23.21 7.25
C ASP A 67 11.60 22.64 7.01
N ASN A 68 11.15 21.71 7.86
CA ASN A 68 9.82 21.11 7.76
C ASN A 68 8.68 22.05 8.23
N GLY A 69 9.00 23.31 8.57
CA GLY A 69 8.03 24.28 9.08
C GLY A 69 7.77 24.13 10.59
N HIS A 70 8.39 23.14 11.23
CA HIS A 70 8.35 22.89 12.67
C HIS A 70 9.72 23.16 13.34
N GLY A 71 10.67 23.76 12.62
CA GLY A 71 12.01 24.07 13.14
C GLY A 71 12.96 22.87 13.13
N GLU A 72 12.62 21.82 12.38
CA GLU A 72 13.48 20.67 12.14
C GLU A 72 14.03 20.74 10.72
N ILE A 73 15.34 20.57 10.60
CA ILE A 73 16.05 20.53 9.33
C ILE A 73 16.10 19.08 8.88
N LEU A 74 15.45 18.77 7.76
CA LEU A 74 15.35 17.43 7.20
C LEU A 74 16.08 17.31 5.86
N GLY A 75 16.76 16.19 5.67
CA GLY A 75 17.46 15.82 4.44
C GLY A 75 16.56 15.04 3.47
N TYR A 76 16.61 15.38 2.19
CA TYR A 76 15.90 14.70 1.12
C TYR A 76 16.86 14.36 -0.02
N ALA A 77 16.48 13.35 -0.83
CA ALA A 77 17.31 12.82 -1.91
C ALA A 77 18.74 12.52 -1.41
N CYS A 78 18.77 11.65 -0.39
CA CYS A 78 19.99 11.26 0.31
C CYS A 78 20.67 10.06 -0.34
N ASP A 79 22.00 10.02 -0.26
CA ASP A 79 22.79 8.86 -0.59
C ASP A 79 22.68 7.82 0.54
N LEU A 80 21.66 6.97 0.42
CA LEU A 80 21.37 5.91 1.39
C LEU A 80 22.54 4.94 1.53
N ALA A 81 23.27 4.65 0.46
CA ALA A 81 24.40 3.73 0.52
C ALA A 81 25.51 4.27 1.43
N SER A 82 25.83 5.56 1.32
CA SER A 82 26.79 6.24 2.20
C SER A 82 26.27 6.31 3.64
N MET A 83 24.99 6.65 3.83
CA MET A 83 24.36 6.70 5.17
C MET A 83 24.38 5.34 5.88
N HIS A 84 24.07 4.26 5.17
CA HIS A 84 24.08 2.91 5.72
C HIS A 84 25.50 2.46 6.06
N ALA A 85 26.47 2.73 5.16
CA ALA A 85 27.86 2.38 5.39
C ALA A 85 28.41 3.07 6.66
N ASP A 86 28.14 4.36 6.83
CA ASP A 86 28.59 5.11 8.00
C ASP A 86 27.83 4.71 9.28
N ALA A 87 26.54 4.38 9.19
CA ALA A 87 25.78 3.85 10.32
C ALA A 87 26.31 2.49 10.80
N ILE A 88 26.58 1.56 9.87
CA ILE A 88 27.16 0.26 10.17
C ILE A 88 28.57 0.42 10.75
N ALA A 89 29.38 1.32 10.19
CA ALA A 89 30.72 1.62 10.70
C ALA A 89 30.67 2.20 12.12
N ALA A 90 29.73 3.10 12.40
CA ALA A 90 29.52 3.68 13.74
C ALA A 90 29.04 2.64 14.76
N TRP A 91 28.19 1.70 14.34
CA TRP A 91 27.78 0.56 15.16
C TRP A 91 28.94 -0.41 15.43
N GLY A 92 29.84 -0.58 14.46
CA GLY A 92 31.06 -1.37 14.59
C GLY A 92 30.82 -2.89 14.58
N ARG A 93 29.67 -3.34 14.06
CA ARG A 93 29.33 -4.76 13.91
C ARG A 93 28.77 -5.05 12.53
N ASP A 94 28.82 -6.32 12.16
CA ASP A 94 28.29 -6.81 10.89
C ASP A 94 26.82 -7.22 11.06
N PRO A 95 25.87 -6.57 10.35
CA PRO A 95 24.44 -6.89 10.45
C PRO A 95 24.10 -8.30 9.94
N ARG A 96 25.01 -8.97 9.24
CA ARG A 96 24.80 -10.33 8.69
C ARG A 96 24.87 -11.46 9.72
N THR A 97 25.26 -11.18 10.96
CA THR A 97 25.71 -12.22 11.90
C THR A 97 24.62 -12.88 12.74
N ALA A 98 23.34 -12.53 12.56
CA ALA A 98 22.26 -12.92 13.48
C ALA A 98 21.08 -13.68 12.84
N GLY A 99 21.13 -14.09 11.57
CA GLY A 99 19.96 -14.69 10.91
C GLY A 99 18.83 -13.67 10.71
N THR A 100 19.18 -12.40 10.62
CA THR A 100 18.29 -11.26 10.36
C THR A 100 17.86 -11.27 8.90
N ASP A 101 16.55 -11.14 8.65
CA ASP A 101 15.99 -11.01 7.29
C ASP A 101 15.94 -9.55 6.83
N VAL A 102 15.64 -8.62 7.76
CA VAL A 102 15.50 -7.18 7.49
C VAL A 102 16.15 -6.37 8.61
N PHE A 103 16.89 -5.33 8.24
CA PHE A 103 17.51 -4.39 9.18
C PHE A 103 16.80 -3.04 9.13
N VAL A 104 16.08 -2.68 10.19
CA VAL A 104 15.39 -1.40 10.28
C VAL A 104 16.35 -0.32 10.78
N MET A 105 16.63 0.67 9.94
CA MET A 105 17.49 1.82 10.26
C MET A 105 16.65 3.08 10.46
N VAL A 106 16.76 3.68 11.64
CA VAL A 106 16.01 4.89 12.00
C VAL A 106 16.95 6.09 12.02
N TYR A 107 16.67 7.12 11.22
CA TYR A 107 17.52 8.30 11.10
C TYR A 107 16.84 9.57 11.61
N ASP A 108 17.51 10.29 12.52
CA ASP A 108 17.15 11.66 12.86
C ASP A 108 17.67 12.64 11.80
N GLY A 109 16.88 13.66 11.47
CA GLY A 109 17.20 14.61 10.40
C GLY A 109 17.06 14.05 8.97
N TYR A 110 16.47 12.87 8.80
CA TYR A 110 16.08 12.29 7.50
C TYR A 110 14.63 12.68 7.18
N GLY A 111 14.34 12.88 5.88
CA GLY A 111 13.04 13.34 5.38
C GLY A 111 11.86 12.49 5.80
N THR A 112 10.64 12.95 5.53
CA THR A 112 9.40 12.38 6.09
C THR A 112 8.92 11.06 5.46
N VAL A 113 9.72 10.44 4.60
CA VAL A 113 9.35 9.22 3.87
C VAL A 113 10.30 8.09 4.22
N GLY A 114 9.80 6.87 4.29
CA GLY A 114 10.63 5.68 4.38
C GLY A 114 11.18 5.29 3.01
N VAL A 115 12.19 4.41 3.02
CA VAL A 115 12.70 3.73 1.83
C VAL A 115 13.18 2.34 2.19
N GLU A 116 12.65 1.33 1.50
CA GLU A 116 13.27 0.02 1.37
C GLU A 116 14.42 0.04 0.35
N SER A 117 15.52 -0.61 0.71
CA SER A 117 16.71 -0.73 -0.13
C SER A 117 17.57 -1.91 0.28
N GLY A 118 18.46 -2.38 -0.59
CA GLY A 118 19.48 -3.35 -0.21
C GLY A 118 20.66 -2.70 0.51
N LEU A 119 21.26 -3.42 1.47
CA LEU A 119 22.52 -3.01 2.06
C LEU A 119 23.70 -3.35 1.14
N SER A 120 24.46 -2.32 0.76
CA SER A 120 25.59 -2.45 -0.17
C SER A 120 26.56 -3.57 0.24
N GLY A 121 26.83 -4.48 -0.69
CA GLY A 121 27.74 -5.61 -0.48
C GLY A 121 27.15 -6.75 0.36
N THR A 122 25.82 -6.79 0.53
CA THR A 122 25.11 -7.85 1.26
C THR A 122 23.80 -8.23 0.55
N ASP A 123 23.24 -9.39 0.90
CA ASP A 123 21.89 -9.80 0.49
C ASP A 123 20.81 -9.35 1.50
N LEU A 124 21.18 -8.52 2.49
CA LEU A 124 20.29 -8.07 3.55
C LEU A 124 19.49 -6.85 3.11
N ALA A 125 18.19 -6.86 3.37
CA ALA A 125 17.35 -5.69 3.16
C ALA A 125 17.50 -4.68 4.30
N ALA A 126 17.50 -3.40 3.96
CA ALA A 126 17.42 -2.29 4.88
C ALA A 126 16.12 -1.51 4.66
N VAL A 127 15.38 -1.38 5.75
CA VAL A 127 14.22 -0.50 5.84
C VAL A 127 14.67 0.79 6.53
N THR A 128 14.78 1.86 5.75
CA THR A 128 15.18 3.17 6.24
C THR A 128 13.93 3.97 6.58
N VAL A 129 13.82 4.43 7.81
CA VAL A 129 12.66 5.21 8.26
C VAL A 129 13.09 6.47 9.03
N PRO A 130 12.34 7.57 8.94
CA PRO A 130 12.65 8.76 9.70
C PRO A 130 12.31 8.63 11.18
N ALA A 131 13.14 9.25 12.02
CA ALA A 131 12.88 9.42 13.45
C ALA A 131 11.90 10.55 13.77
N THR A 132 11.45 11.31 12.75
CA THR A 132 10.61 12.50 12.93
C THR A 132 9.32 12.17 13.67
N ASN A 133 8.75 13.19 14.32
CA ASN A 133 7.68 13.07 15.33
C ASN A 133 6.46 12.22 14.94
N ASP A 134 6.18 12.05 13.65
CA ASP A 134 4.97 11.33 13.21
C ASP A 134 5.13 9.81 13.09
N VAL A 135 6.35 9.26 12.97
CA VAL A 135 6.52 7.80 12.77
C VAL A 135 6.70 7.09 14.10
N VAL A 136 7.65 7.55 14.91
CA VAL A 136 8.03 6.83 16.14
C VAL A 136 7.39 7.47 17.38
N ASN A 137 7.36 8.81 17.48
CA ASN A 137 6.78 9.48 18.66
C ASN A 137 5.24 9.40 18.70
N ALA A 138 4.58 9.33 17.54
CA ALA A 138 3.13 9.13 17.45
C ALA A 138 2.71 7.64 17.50
N ARG A 139 3.66 6.70 17.68
CA ARG A 139 3.42 5.25 17.61
C ARG A 139 2.73 4.84 16.30
N ASN A 140 3.17 5.43 15.20
CA ASN A 140 2.58 5.21 13.89
C ASN A 140 3.41 4.20 13.10
N THR A 141 2.94 2.94 13.09
CA THR A 141 3.63 1.85 12.37
C THR A 141 3.55 1.97 10.86
N ARG A 142 2.69 2.84 10.31
CA ARG A 142 2.43 3.02 8.87
C ARG A 142 3.71 2.97 8.04
N VAL A 143 4.70 3.80 8.36
CA VAL A 143 5.91 3.91 7.52
C VAL A 143 6.72 2.63 7.59
N VAL A 144 6.85 2.01 8.77
CA VAL A 144 7.62 0.76 8.90
C VAL A 144 6.95 -0.39 8.18
N VAL A 145 5.61 -0.54 8.29
CA VAL A 145 4.87 -1.60 7.60
C VAL A 145 4.83 -1.37 6.08
N HIS A 146 4.80 -0.11 5.64
CA HIS A 146 4.93 0.24 4.22
C HIS A 146 6.27 -0.23 3.65
N GLU A 147 7.38 0.14 4.30
CA GLU A 147 8.71 -0.22 3.80
C GLU A 147 9.00 -1.72 3.94
N ILE A 148 8.53 -2.39 4.99
CA ILE A 148 8.61 -3.86 5.06
C ILE A 148 7.75 -4.49 3.96
N GLY A 149 6.62 -3.88 3.57
CA GLY A 149 5.84 -4.31 2.41
C GLY A 149 6.67 -4.36 1.13
N HIS A 150 7.53 -3.36 0.88
CA HIS A 150 8.47 -3.40 -0.23
C HIS A 150 9.49 -4.54 -0.13
N PHE A 151 10.01 -4.80 1.06
CA PHE A 151 10.91 -5.94 1.30
C PHE A 151 10.24 -7.28 0.96
N LEU A 152 8.96 -7.41 1.30
CA LEU A 152 8.14 -8.58 0.96
C LEU A 152 7.77 -8.66 -0.53
N GLY A 153 8.16 -7.67 -1.34
CA GLY A 153 7.99 -7.65 -2.79
C GLY A 153 6.76 -6.86 -3.27
N LEU A 154 6.09 -6.12 -2.38
CA LEU A 154 4.99 -5.24 -2.76
C LEU A 154 5.51 -3.96 -3.43
N ARG A 155 4.64 -3.33 -4.22
CA ARG A 155 4.86 -1.99 -4.77
C ARG A 155 3.76 -1.08 -4.24
N HIS A 156 3.85 0.21 -4.54
CA HIS A 156 2.81 1.15 -4.11
C HIS A 156 1.44 0.81 -4.69
N ALA A 157 0.42 0.86 -3.84
CA ALA A 157 -0.98 0.82 -4.21
C ALA A 157 -1.41 2.20 -4.71
N ALA A 158 -1.86 2.25 -5.95
CA ALA A 158 -2.13 3.48 -6.66
C ALA A 158 -3.64 3.73 -6.77
N GLY A 159 -4.03 4.95 -7.11
CA GLY A 159 -5.43 5.31 -7.36
C GLY A 159 -5.56 6.21 -8.57
N TRP A 160 -6.65 6.07 -9.31
CA TRP A 160 -6.97 7.04 -10.36
C TRP A 160 -7.46 8.35 -9.74
N ARG A 161 -6.91 9.45 -10.24
CA ARG A 161 -7.45 10.80 -10.07
C ARG A 161 -7.85 11.32 -11.43
N CYS A 162 -9.14 11.29 -11.70
CA CYS A 162 -9.73 11.93 -12.87
C CYS A 162 -10.21 13.32 -12.46
N ASP A 163 -9.66 14.36 -13.07
CA ASP A 163 -10.11 15.71 -12.79
C ASP A 163 -11.55 15.84 -13.30
N ALA A 164 -12.49 16.16 -12.40
CA ALA A 164 -13.94 16.27 -12.67
C ALA A 164 -14.33 17.38 -13.67
N SER A 165 -13.36 18.01 -14.35
CA SER A 165 -13.67 18.85 -15.50
C SER A 165 -14.21 17.94 -16.60
N THR A 166 -15.46 18.18 -17.01
CA THR A 166 -16.14 17.57 -18.16
C THR A 166 -15.24 17.56 -19.40
N VAL A 167 -14.37 16.56 -19.54
CA VAL A 167 -13.68 16.33 -20.81
C VAL A 167 -14.73 15.69 -21.70
N VAL A 168 -15.22 16.43 -22.70
CA VAL A 168 -16.09 15.89 -23.74
C VAL A 168 -15.20 15.33 -24.84
N HIS A 169 -15.10 14.01 -24.94
CA HIS A 169 -14.43 13.35 -26.07
C HIS A 169 -15.45 12.50 -26.82
N ASP A 170 -15.59 12.70 -28.13
CA ASP A 170 -16.61 12.04 -28.97
C ASP A 170 -18.07 12.18 -28.46
N GLY A 171 -18.39 13.32 -27.84
CA GLY A 171 -19.73 13.59 -27.28
C GLY A 171 -19.98 12.98 -25.90
N TYR A 172 -18.96 12.35 -25.29
CA TYR A 172 -19.06 11.74 -23.97
C TYR A 172 -18.53 12.66 -22.89
N VAL A 173 -19.37 12.99 -21.91
CA VAL A 173 -18.96 13.68 -20.68
C VAL A 173 -18.20 12.70 -19.79
N VAL A 174 -16.88 12.85 -19.64
CA VAL A 174 -16.04 12.00 -18.77
C VAL A 174 -16.21 12.35 -17.27
N SER A 175 -17.20 13.14 -16.88
CA SER A 175 -17.31 13.65 -15.49
C SER A 175 -17.86 12.67 -14.46
N GLU A 176 -18.07 11.39 -14.77
CA GLU A 176 -18.73 10.44 -13.85
C GLU A 176 -18.21 8.97 -13.94
N HIS A 177 -17.12 8.70 -14.65
CA HIS A 177 -16.69 7.30 -14.86
C HIS A 177 -15.51 6.92 -13.97
N ASP A 178 -15.68 5.83 -13.23
CA ASP A 178 -14.71 5.22 -12.30
C ASP A 178 -13.43 4.71 -12.99
N VAL A 179 -13.38 4.75 -14.33
CA VAL A 179 -12.34 4.10 -15.13
C VAL A 179 -11.88 4.99 -16.28
N SER A 180 -10.57 4.96 -16.53
CA SER A 180 -9.98 5.54 -17.73
C SER A 180 -10.33 4.70 -18.98
N PRO A 181 -10.64 5.35 -20.12
CA PRO A 181 -10.75 4.68 -21.43
C PRO A 181 -9.42 4.11 -21.91
N SER A 182 -8.30 4.64 -21.43
CA SER A 182 -6.98 4.17 -21.78
C SER A 182 -6.75 2.76 -21.20
N PRO A 183 -6.41 1.76 -22.03
CA PRO A 183 -5.87 0.50 -21.51
C PRO A 183 -4.44 0.69 -20.97
N GLU A 184 -3.77 1.78 -21.33
CA GLU A 184 -2.40 2.08 -20.94
C GLU A 184 -2.37 2.88 -19.63
N GLU A 185 -1.64 2.33 -18.67
CA GLU A 185 -1.36 2.95 -17.37
C GLU A 185 -0.39 4.12 -17.57
N LEU A 186 -0.90 5.35 -17.60
CA LEU A 186 -0.02 6.51 -17.77
C LEU A 186 0.77 6.79 -16.49
N THR A 187 2.09 6.83 -16.64
CA THR A 187 3.01 7.22 -15.59
C THR A 187 3.04 8.74 -15.49
N GLY A 188 2.35 9.32 -14.51
CA GLY A 188 2.55 10.72 -14.07
C GLY A 188 2.13 11.83 -15.03
N ALA A 189 1.63 11.51 -16.22
CA ALA A 189 0.96 12.44 -17.13
C ALA A 189 -0.54 12.16 -17.10
N LEU A 190 -1.36 13.22 -17.20
CA LEU A 190 -2.79 13.07 -17.48
C LEU A 190 -2.95 12.30 -18.78
N ASP A 191 -3.88 11.34 -18.79
CA ASP A 191 -4.31 10.70 -20.02
C ASP A 191 -5.08 11.67 -20.91
N PRO A 192 -5.29 11.30 -22.19
CA PRO A 192 -6.09 12.12 -23.10
C PRO A 192 -7.52 12.43 -22.57
N TYR A 193 -7.93 11.81 -21.48
CA TYR A 193 -9.24 11.89 -20.85
C TYR A 193 -9.23 12.59 -19.48
N GLY A 194 -8.08 13.15 -19.06
CA GLY A 194 -7.96 13.90 -17.80
C GLY A 194 -7.78 13.04 -16.55
N CYS A 195 -7.47 11.76 -16.70
CA CYS A 195 -7.15 10.85 -15.61
C CYS A 195 -5.64 10.73 -15.42
N SER A 196 -5.18 10.88 -14.18
CA SER A 196 -3.79 10.62 -13.77
C SER A 196 -3.76 9.53 -12.72
N LEU A 197 -2.63 8.83 -12.62
CA LEU A 197 -2.41 7.88 -11.56
C LEU A 197 -1.66 8.54 -10.40
N LEU A 198 -2.24 8.47 -9.21
CA LEU A 198 -1.57 8.83 -7.96
C LEU A 198 -0.87 7.59 -7.40
N THR A 199 0.46 7.64 -7.28
CA THR A 199 1.28 6.51 -6.82
C THR A 199 0.84 5.94 -5.47
N TYR A 200 0.42 6.80 -4.54
CA TYR A 200 -0.11 6.43 -3.23
C TYR A 200 -1.62 6.68 -3.14
N GLY A 201 -2.32 6.51 -4.27
CA GLY A 201 -3.71 6.92 -4.41
C GLY A 201 -4.73 5.98 -3.78
N ASP A 202 -4.34 4.76 -3.41
CA ASP A 202 -5.23 3.83 -2.71
C ASP A 202 -5.28 4.16 -1.22
N GLU A 203 -6.34 4.84 -0.79
CA GLU A 203 -6.55 5.25 0.62
C GLU A 203 -6.86 4.08 1.55
N TYR A 204 -6.90 2.86 1.05
CA TYR A 204 -7.28 1.67 1.83
C TYR A 204 -6.17 0.63 1.94
N ASP A 205 -5.02 0.85 1.31
CA ASP A 205 -3.86 -0.04 1.44
C ASP A 205 -2.67 0.74 2.02
N PRO A 206 -1.93 0.18 2.99
CA PRO A 206 -0.71 0.80 3.50
C PRO A 206 0.33 1.09 2.44
N MET A 207 0.38 0.30 1.36
CA MET A 207 1.22 0.58 0.19
C MET A 207 0.76 1.81 -0.59
N GLY A 208 -0.38 2.40 -0.26
CA GLY A 208 -0.88 3.67 -0.75
C GLY A 208 -1.05 4.70 0.35
N GLY A 209 -2.26 5.25 0.45
CA GLY A 209 -2.69 6.23 1.42
C GLY A 209 -3.19 5.65 2.74
N GLY A 210 -3.50 4.36 2.81
CA GLY A 210 -4.32 3.73 3.84
C GLY A 210 -3.69 3.45 5.20
N GLY A 211 -2.67 4.20 5.60
CA GLY A 211 -2.17 4.15 6.98
C GLY A 211 -1.77 2.74 7.43
N THR A 212 -2.41 2.27 8.50
CA THR A 212 -2.22 0.92 9.08
C THR A 212 -3.39 -0.01 8.79
N PHE A 213 -4.18 0.26 7.74
CA PHE A 213 -5.20 -0.68 7.29
C PHE A 213 -4.62 -2.02 6.83
N HIS A 214 -5.48 -3.00 6.66
CA HIS A 214 -5.12 -4.23 5.98
C HIS A 214 -4.64 -3.93 4.55
N HIS A 215 -3.61 -4.66 4.12
CA HIS A 215 -3.30 -4.76 2.69
C HIS A 215 -4.52 -5.30 1.93
N GLY A 216 -4.76 -4.76 0.73
CA GLY A 216 -5.76 -5.27 -0.19
C GLY A 216 -5.51 -6.73 -0.53
N MET A 217 -6.57 -7.43 -0.90
CA MET A 217 -6.54 -8.87 -1.15
C MET A 217 -5.61 -9.27 -2.29
N PHE A 218 -5.39 -8.39 -3.26
CA PHE A 218 -4.41 -8.64 -4.31
C PHE A 218 -2.98 -8.71 -3.74
N HIS A 219 -2.61 -7.80 -2.85
CA HIS A 219 -1.33 -7.84 -2.14
C HIS A 219 -1.24 -9.05 -1.21
N LYS A 220 -2.29 -9.34 -0.42
CA LYS A 220 -2.33 -10.55 0.41
C LYS A 220 -2.17 -11.83 -0.43
N TRP A 221 -2.78 -11.90 -1.61
CA TRP A 221 -2.61 -13.03 -2.52
C TRP A 221 -1.20 -13.13 -3.08
N ARG A 222 -0.58 -12.02 -3.49
CA ARG A 222 0.82 -11.99 -3.97
C ARG A 222 1.82 -12.44 -2.92
N LEU A 223 1.59 -12.08 -1.66
CA LEU A 223 2.41 -12.50 -0.54
C LEU A 223 2.14 -13.95 -0.09
N GLY A 224 1.15 -14.62 -0.69
CA GLY A 224 0.74 -15.97 -0.30
C GLY A 224 -0.01 -16.02 1.04
N TRP A 225 -0.51 -14.88 1.53
CA TRP A 225 -1.33 -14.82 2.73
C TRP A 225 -2.77 -15.23 2.46
N ALA A 226 -3.29 -14.88 1.29
CA ALA A 226 -4.58 -15.39 0.84
C ALA A 226 -4.41 -16.75 0.16
N SER A 227 -5.21 -17.75 0.58
CA SER A 227 -5.23 -19.06 -0.08
C SER A 227 -5.69 -18.93 -1.53
N ALA A 228 -5.01 -19.62 -2.45
CA ALA A 228 -5.42 -19.67 -3.85
C ALA A 228 -6.84 -20.24 -4.03
N ASP A 229 -7.30 -21.08 -3.09
CA ASP A 229 -8.65 -21.65 -3.10
C ASP A 229 -9.76 -20.60 -2.85
N HIS A 230 -9.40 -19.43 -2.31
CA HIS A 230 -10.32 -18.32 -2.03
C HIS A 230 -10.26 -17.22 -3.10
N VAL A 231 -9.49 -17.45 -4.17
CA VAL A 231 -9.36 -16.55 -5.31
C VAL A 231 -10.12 -17.14 -6.50
N VAL A 232 -11.17 -16.45 -6.95
CA VAL A 232 -12.01 -16.91 -8.06
C VAL A 232 -11.84 -16.00 -9.27
N THR A 233 -11.65 -16.60 -10.45
CA THR A 233 -11.71 -15.86 -11.72
C THR A 233 -13.12 -15.93 -12.31
N ALA A 234 -13.78 -14.79 -12.41
CA ALA A 234 -15.12 -14.63 -12.94
C ALA A 234 -15.13 -14.67 -14.48
N GLY A 235 -15.10 -15.86 -15.06
CA GLY A 235 -15.06 -16.03 -16.52
C GLY A 235 -16.37 -15.73 -17.26
N ARG A 236 -17.46 -15.42 -16.56
CA ARG A 236 -18.79 -15.13 -17.12
C ARG A 236 -19.64 -14.29 -16.16
N SER A 237 -20.70 -13.69 -16.68
CA SER A 237 -21.71 -13.00 -15.87
C SER A 237 -22.33 -13.95 -14.84
N GLY A 238 -22.71 -13.42 -13.68
CA GLY A 238 -23.29 -14.20 -12.60
C GLY A 238 -23.19 -13.51 -11.25
N GLU A 239 -23.71 -14.19 -10.22
CA GLU A 239 -23.59 -13.74 -8.84
C GLU A 239 -22.43 -14.44 -8.14
N TYR A 240 -21.71 -13.66 -7.32
CA TYR A 240 -20.60 -14.10 -6.50
C TYR A 240 -20.84 -13.62 -5.06
N VAL A 241 -20.47 -14.45 -4.09
CA VAL A 241 -20.52 -14.08 -2.66
C VAL A 241 -19.10 -13.94 -2.18
N LEU A 242 -18.74 -12.73 -1.77
CA LEU A 242 -17.44 -12.36 -1.25
C LEU A 242 -17.53 -12.38 0.28
N ASP A 243 -16.62 -13.08 0.93
CA ASP A 243 -16.42 -13.00 2.38
C ASP A 243 -15.53 -11.78 2.70
N ALA A 244 -15.72 -11.20 3.88
CA ALA A 244 -14.92 -10.08 4.36
C ALA A 244 -13.44 -10.47 4.49
N MET A 245 -12.54 -9.64 3.95
CA MET A 245 -11.10 -9.96 3.86
C MET A 245 -10.30 -9.79 5.15
N GLU A 246 -10.88 -9.17 6.18
CA GLU A 246 -10.23 -8.98 7.48
C GLU A 246 -10.26 -10.25 8.33
N THR A 247 -11.10 -11.23 7.97
CA THR A 247 -11.32 -12.44 8.75
C THR A 247 -10.98 -13.70 7.99
N ALA A 248 -10.57 -14.74 8.72
CA ALA A 248 -10.34 -16.05 8.15
C ALA A 248 -11.62 -16.58 7.48
N SER A 249 -11.52 -16.84 6.19
CA SER A 249 -12.63 -17.25 5.34
C SER A 249 -12.38 -18.64 4.75
N THR A 250 -13.46 -19.33 4.34
CA THR A 250 -13.42 -20.52 3.48
C THR A 250 -14.11 -20.28 2.13
N GLY A 251 -14.64 -19.08 1.91
CA GLY A 251 -15.35 -18.63 0.72
C GLY A 251 -14.44 -17.85 -0.24
N ILE A 252 -15.05 -17.01 -1.07
CA ILE A 252 -14.31 -16.16 -2.01
C ILE A 252 -13.89 -14.89 -1.27
N THR A 253 -12.61 -14.59 -1.16
CA THR A 253 -12.14 -13.30 -0.61
C THR A 253 -11.59 -12.37 -1.69
N LEU A 254 -11.24 -12.93 -2.85
CA LEU A 254 -10.75 -12.17 -4.01
C LEU A 254 -11.41 -12.66 -5.29
N LEU A 255 -12.11 -11.77 -5.99
CA LEU A 255 -12.70 -12.05 -7.29
C LEU A 255 -11.91 -11.34 -8.38
N HIS A 256 -11.28 -12.11 -9.26
CA HIS A 256 -10.64 -11.64 -10.49
C HIS A 256 -11.67 -11.54 -11.61
N VAL A 257 -11.90 -10.35 -12.12
CA VAL A 257 -12.77 -10.04 -13.26
C VAL A 257 -11.88 -9.65 -14.45
N PRO A 258 -11.68 -10.56 -15.43
CA PRO A 258 -10.89 -10.26 -16.62
C PRO A 258 -11.34 -8.98 -17.34
N ILE A 259 -10.40 -8.06 -17.59
CA ILE A 259 -10.68 -6.81 -18.30
C ILE A 259 -10.82 -7.04 -19.81
N ASP A 260 -10.05 -7.96 -20.38
CA ASP A 260 -10.10 -8.25 -21.81
C ASP A 260 -10.45 -9.72 -22.04
N HIS A 261 -11.60 -9.94 -22.65
CA HIS A 261 -12.07 -11.27 -23.05
C HIS A 261 -11.38 -11.83 -24.31
N GLY A 262 -10.34 -11.17 -24.83
CA GLY A 262 -9.69 -11.56 -26.07
C GLY A 262 -8.19 -11.26 -26.20
N TYR A 263 -7.62 -10.21 -25.57
CA TYR A 263 -6.19 -9.86 -25.79
C TYR A 263 -5.31 -9.44 -24.62
N THR A 264 -5.72 -8.81 -23.54
CA THR A 264 -4.92 -8.55 -22.32
C THR A 264 -4.47 -9.73 -21.46
N ARG A 265 -3.55 -10.66 -21.82
CA ARG A 265 -3.17 -11.71 -20.84
C ARG A 265 -2.60 -11.07 -19.56
N GLY A 266 -3.41 -11.09 -18.49
CA GLY A 266 -3.01 -10.71 -17.14
C GLY A 266 -3.43 -9.32 -16.65
N GLN A 267 -4.53 -8.74 -17.13
CA GLN A 267 -5.17 -7.58 -16.48
C GLN A 267 -6.56 -7.95 -15.95
N TYR A 268 -6.85 -7.52 -14.72
CA TYR A 268 -8.10 -7.82 -14.04
C TYR A 268 -8.61 -6.59 -13.29
N TYR A 269 -9.92 -6.51 -13.12
CA TYR A 269 -10.46 -5.91 -11.91
C TYR A 269 -10.40 -6.97 -10.80
N VAL A 270 -9.74 -6.66 -9.69
CA VAL A 270 -9.87 -7.40 -8.44
C VAL A 270 -11.00 -6.77 -7.64
N VAL A 271 -11.84 -7.62 -7.07
CA VAL A 271 -12.97 -7.21 -6.24
C VAL A 271 -12.84 -7.91 -4.90
N GLU A 272 -12.94 -7.13 -3.83
CA GLU A 272 -12.88 -7.58 -2.44
C GLU A 272 -14.00 -6.92 -1.63
N TYR A 273 -14.39 -7.55 -0.52
CA TYR A 273 -15.32 -6.96 0.45
C TYR A 273 -14.57 -6.62 1.72
N ARG A 274 -14.70 -5.36 2.17
CA ARG A 274 -14.06 -4.86 3.38
C ARG A 274 -15.06 -4.42 4.42
N THR A 275 -14.66 -4.59 5.66
CA THR A 275 -15.43 -4.24 6.85
C THR A 275 -14.55 -3.51 7.85
N ARG A 276 -15.18 -2.77 8.77
CA ARG A 276 -14.49 -2.11 9.88
C ARG A 276 -14.12 -3.09 10.99
N THR A 277 -13.29 -4.06 10.68
CA THR A 277 -12.87 -5.13 11.57
C THR A 277 -11.37 -5.07 11.81
N GLY A 278 -10.95 -5.20 13.06
CA GLY A 278 -9.53 -5.16 13.43
C GLY A 278 -8.89 -3.80 13.10
N LEU A 279 -7.72 -3.83 12.49
CA LEU A 279 -6.97 -2.65 12.04
C LEU A 279 -7.75 -1.75 11.06
N ASP A 280 -8.77 -2.27 10.37
CA ASP A 280 -9.67 -1.49 9.52
C ASP A 280 -10.79 -0.79 10.31
N GLY A 281 -11.03 -1.20 11.55
CA GLY A 281 -12.05 -0.65 12.44
C GLY A 281 -11.58 0.51 13.31
N ASP A 282 -10.31 0.47 13.71
CA ASP A 282 -9.71 1.35 14.73
C ASP A 282 -9.20 2.70 14.19
N ASP A 283 -9.39 2.96 12.89
CA ASP A 283 -9.06 4.26 12.34
C ASP A 283 -10.01 5.34 12.88
N THR A 284 -9.42 6.21 13.69
CA THR A 284 -10.09 7.36 14.32
C THR A 284 -9.83 8.65 13.56
N ASP A 285 -9.04 8.61 12.47
CA ASP A 285 -8.82 9.78 11.62
C ASP A 285 -10.11 10.11 10.86
N PRO A 286 -10.77 11.23 11.17
CA PRO A 286 -12.01 11.62 10.50
C PRO A 286 -11.80 12.03 9.04
N THR A 287 -10.53 12.16 8.60
CA THR A 287 -10.18 12.49 7.22
C THR A 287 -10.09 11.26 6.31
N HIS A 288 -9.98 10.06 6.87
CA HIS A 288 -10.04 8.83 6.08
C HIS A 288 -11.50 8.41 5.83
N PRO A 289 -11.87 8.12 4.57
CA PRO A 289 -13.22 7.66 4.26
C PRO A 289 -13.49 6.29 4.90
N ALA A 290 -14.72 6.10 5.42
CA ALA A 290 -15.09 4.84 6.05
C ALA A 290 -15.02 3.67 5.06
N ILE A 291 -14.34 2.60 5.46
CA ILE A 291 -14.15 1.39 4.66
C ILE A 291 -15.16 0.32 5.09
N ASP A 292 -16.34 0.31 4.46
CA ASP A 292 -17.38 -0.71 4.69
C ASP A 292 -18.17 -0.94 3.40
N GLY A 293 -17.73 -1.93 2.62
CA GLY A 293 -18.29 -2.20 1.30
C GLY A 293 -17.31 -2.88 0.36
N VAL A 294 -17.71 -2.94 -0.91
CA VAL A 294 -16.93 -3.59 -1.96
C VAL A 294 -15.93 -2.61 -2.53
N LEU A 295 -14.67 -3.03 -2.65
CA LEU A 295 -13.64 -2.28 -3.36
C LEU A 295 -13.36 -2.96 -4.71
N VAL A 296 -13.17 -2.12 -5.72
CA VAL A 296 -12.76 -2.54 -7.06
C VAL A 296 -11.43 -1.89 -7.38
N ARG A 297 -10.43 -2.71 -7.69
CA ARG A 297 -9.13 -2.23 -8.15
C ARG A 297 -8.75 -2.89 -9.45
N ARG A 298 -8.00 -2.19 -10.28
CA ARG A 298 -7.45 -2.71 -11.52
C ARG A 298 -6.01 -3.13 -11.27
N VAL A 299 -5.68 -4.37 -11.61
CA VAL A 299 -4.36 -4.96 -11.40
C VAL A 299 -3.81 -5.57 -12.67
N ARG A 300 -2.49 -5.81 -12.66
CA ARG A 300 -1.80 -6.55 -13.71
C ARG A 300 -0.95 -7.69 -13.13
N VAL A 301 -1.41 -8.93 -13.24
CA VAL A 301 -0.77 -10.12 -12.63
C VAL A 301 0.58 -10.51 -13.25
N ASN A 302 0.92 -9.99 -14.44
CA ASN A 302 2.12 -10.40 -15.20
C ASN A 302 3.29 -9.42 -15.08
N VAL A 303 3.25 -8.41 -14.19
CA VAL A 303 4.39 -7.52 -13.97
C VAL A 303 5.34 -8.15 -12.94
N SER A 304 6.10 -9.15 -13.38
CA SER A 304 7.22 -9.71 -12.61
C SER A 304 8.52 -9.15 -13.18
N GLY A 305 9.18 -8.29 -12.41
CA GLY A 305 10.49 -7.75 -12.76
C GLY A 305 11.08 -6.90 -11.63
N PRO A 306 12.23 -7.26 -11.04
CA PRO A 306 13.03 -6.31 -10.31
C PRO A 306 13.52 -5.22 -11.29
N GLY A 307 13.42 -3.95 -10.90
CA GLY A 307 14.03 -2.85 -11.65
C GLY A 307 13.22 -2.22 -12.79
N THR A 308 11.99 -2.66 -13.09
CA THR A 308 11.07 -1.82 -13.87
C THR A 308 10.33 -0.88 -12.93
N ALA A 309 10.40 0.42 -13.17
CA ALA A 309 9.62 1.47 -12.47
C ALA A 309 8.12 1.42 -12.79
N ILE A 310 7.59 0.22 -13.05
CA ILE A 310 6.17 -0.04 -13.25
C ILE A 310 5.71 -0.62 -11.91
N PRO A 311 4.97 0.16 -11.10
CA PRO A 311 4.42 -0.35 -9.86
C PRO A 311 3.55 -1.57 -10.15
N ASP A 312 3.45 -2.47 -9.17
CA ASP A 312 2.28 -3.33 -9.03
C ASP A 312 1.15 -2.38 -8.70
N ARG A 313 0.58 -1.78 -9.74
CA ARG A 313 -0.44 -0.77 -9.60
C ARG A 313 -1.71 -1.54 -9.32
N ASP A 314 -1.94 -1.86 -8.06
CA ASP A 314 -3.29 -2.08 -7.58
C ASP A 314 -3.97 -0.72 -7.69
N VAL A 315 -4.76 -0.53 -8.74
CA VAL A 315 -5.33 0.77 -9.06
C VAL A 315 -6.76 0.81 -8.57
N SER A 316 -7.05 1.44 -7.44
CA SER A 316 -8.43 1.76 -7.09
C SER A 316 -9.06 2.62 -8.20
N GLY A 317 -10.33 2.36 -8.54
CA GLY A 317 -11.11 3.19 -9.47
C GLY A 317 -11.06 4.68 -9.09
N ALA A 318 -11.46 5.56 -10.00
CA ALA A 318 -11.38 7.00 -9.82
C ALA A 318 -11.99 7.41 -8.47
N SER A 319 -11.12 7.84 -7.55
CA SER A 319 -11.40 8.14 -6.13
C SER A 319 -11.95 7.00 -5.27
N ASN A 320 -11.08 6.13 -4.72
CA ASN A 320 -11.28 5.38 -3.46
C ASN A 320 -12.76 5.06 -3.12
N HIS A 321 -13.47 4.50 -4.08
CA HIS A 321 -14.92 4.40 -4.00
C HIS A 321 -15.27 3.09 -3.32
N VAL A 322 -16.08 3.19 -2.27
CA VAL A 322 -16.63 2.04 -1.57
C VAL A 322 -18.01 1.75 -2.16
N TYR A 323 -18.12 0.68 -2.92
CA TYR A 323 -19.38 0.26 -3.54
C TYR A 323 -20.26 -0.42 -2.49
N VAL A 324 -21.47 0.10 -2.33
CA VAL A 324 -22.49 -0.39 -1.39
C VAL A 324 -23.76 -0.72 -2.17
N PRO A 325 -24.74 -1.45 -1.57
CA PRO A 325 -25.98 -1.77 -2.28
C PRO A 325 -26.66 -0.54 -2.90
N GLY A 326 -26.91 -0.61 -4.20
CA GLY A 326 -27.49 0.49 -5.00
C GLY A 326 -26.49 1.40 -5.70
N VAL A 327 -25.18 1.17 -5.51
CA VAL A 327 -24.11 1.83 -6.26
C VAL A 327 -23.36 0.80 -7.08
N ASP A 328 -23.32 1.01 -8.40
CA ASP A 328 -22.69 0.10 -9.36
C ASP A 328 -21.31 0.63 -9.75
N PHE A 329 -20.33 -0.27 -9.85
CA PHE A 329 -19.13 -0.02 -10.63
C PHE A 329 -19.44 -0.29 -12.10
N VAL A 330 -19.11 0.65 -12.97
CA VAL A 330 -19.35 0.53 -14.42
C VAL A 330 -18.08 0.87 -15.20
N ASP A 331 -17.60 -0.10 -15.97
CA ASP A 331 -16.62 0.12 -17.03
C ASP A 331 -17.29 0.03 -18.41
N PRO A 332 -17.67 1.17 -19.01
CA PRO A 332 -18.34 1.18 -20.29
C PRO A 332 -17.43 0.79 -21.46
N TYR A 333 -16.11 0.92 -21.29
CA TYR A 333 -15.13 0.65 -22.34
C TYR A 333 -14.86 -0.85 -22.51
N ARG A 334 -14.96 -1.62 -21.43
CA ARG A 334 -14.85 -3.09 -21.47
C ARG A 334 -16.19 -3.82 -21.33
N GLY A 335 -17.29 -3.09 -21.14
CA GLY A 335 -18.62 -3.69 -21.02
C GLY A 335 -18.77 -4.48 -19.71
N ILE A 336 -18.24 -3.96 -18.61
CA ILE A 336 -18.28 -4.60 -17.30
C ILE A 336 -19.15 -3.77 -16.36
N ARG A 337 -20.13 -4.40 -15.72
CA ARG A 337 -20.85 -3.83 -14.57
C ARG A 337 -20.72 -4.77 -13.39
N LEU A 338 -20.43 -4.20 -12.22
CA LEU A 338 -20.48 -4.89 -10.94
C LEU A 338 -21.49 -4.19 -10.04
N THR A 339 -22.57 -4.90 -9.70
CA THR A 339 -23.61 -4.43 -8.80
C THR A 339 -23.47 -5.09 -7.44
N VAL A 340 -23.40 -4.29 -6.38
CA VAL A 340 -23.51 -4.81 -5.01
C VAL A 340 -24.99 -5.04 -4.70
N LEU A 341 -25.38 -6.30 -4.49
CA LEU A 341 -26.76 -6.69 -4.23
C LEU A 341 -27.12 -6.58 -2.74
N SER A 342 -26.20 -6.98 -1.86
CA SER A 342 -26.38 -6.94 -0.41
C SER A 342 -25.04 -7.06 0.31
N THR A 343 -24.96 -6.50 1.52
CA THR A 343 -23.88 -6.73 2.49
C THR A 343 -24.50 -7.06 3.85
N ASP A 344 -23.80 -7.84 4.69
CA ASP A 344 -24.27 -8.19 6.04
C ASP A 344 -23.18 -8.10 7.13
N GLY A 345 -22.02 -7.52 6.82
CA GLY A 345 -20.88 -7.40 7.72
C GLY A 345 -19.99 -8.66 7.79
N ALA A 346 -20.40 -9.77 7.17
CA ALA A 346 -19.55 -10.94 6.96
C ALA A 346 -19.35 -11.22 5.47
N GLN A 347 -20.37 -10.94 4.65
CA GLN A 347 -20.37 -11.21 3.23
C GLN A 347 -20.97 -10.05 2.43
N ALA A 348 -20.48 -9.90 1.20
CA ALA A 348 -21.10 -9.11 0.15
C ALA A 348 -21.55 -10.03 -0.99
N ARG A 349 -22.81 -9.89 -1.42
CA ARG A 349 -23.28 -10.50 -2.66
C ARG A 349 -23.14 -9.50 -3.78
N VAL A 350 -22.40 -9.86 -4.82
CA VAL A 350 -22.21 -9.02 -6.01
C VAL A 350 -22.73 -9.73 -7.25
N ARG A 351 -23.24 -8.97 -8.21
CA ARG A 351 -23.55 -9.44 -9.56
C ARG A 351 -22.58 -8.82 -10.53
N LEU A 352 -21.95 -9.67 -11.34
CA LEU A 352 -21.11 -9.27 -12.44
C LEU A 352 -21.87 -9.48 -13.75
N ASP A 353 -21.89 -8.46 -14.58
CA ASP A 353 -22.47 -8.49 -15.91
C ASP A 353 -21.42 -8.09 -16.95
N TYR A 354 -21.11 -9.02 -17.86
CA TYR A 354 -20.40 -8.74 -19.10
C TYR A 354 -21.41 -8.39 -20.19
N GLU A 355 -21.43 -7.13 -20.60
CA GLU A 355 -22.26 -6.63 -21.68
C GLU A 355 -21.42 -6.47 -22.96
N THR A 356 -21.95 -6.91 -24.10
CA THR A 356 -21.24 -6.79 -25.40
C THR A 356 -21.08 -5.35 -25.90
N ARG A 357 -21.69 -4.39 -25.19
CA ARG A 357 -21.62 -2.92 -25.28
C ARG A 357 -22.77 -2.41 -24.41
N PHE A 358 -22.50 -1.56 -23.43
CA PHE A 358 -23.58 -0.72 -22.90
C PHE A 358 -24.15 0.04 -24.09
N PRO A 359 -25.49 0.06 -24.29
CA PRO A 359 -26.07 0.87 -25.34
C PRO A 359 -25.48 2.26 -25.20
N ARG A 360 -24.84 2.74 -26.27
CA ARG A 360 -24.61 4.17 -26.40
C ARG A 360 -25.98 4.78 -26.22
N GLU A 361 -26.22 5.49 -25.13
CA GLU A 361 -27.37 6.39 -25.11
C GLU A 361 -27.14 7.32 -26.30
N ASP A 362 -27.96 7.13 -27.34
CA ASP A 362 -27.90 7.97 -28.53
C ASP A 362 -28.11 9.43 -28.08
N PRO A 363 -27.36 10.39 -28.64
CA PRO A 363 -27.23 11.75 -28.14
C PRO A 363 -28.54 12.55 -28.07
#